data_AF-A0A830CV02-F1
#
_entry.id   AF-A0A830CV02-F1
#
_cell.length_a   1.000
_cell.length_b   1.000
_cell.length_c   1.000
_cell.angle_alpha   90.00
_cell.angle_beta   90.00
_cell.angle_gamma   90.00
#
_symmetry.space_group_name_H-M   'P 1'
#
loop_
_entity.id
_entity.type
_entity.pdbx_description
1 polymer ?
#
loop_
_entity_poly.entity_id
_entity_poly.type
_entity_poly.pdbx_seq_one_letter_code
_entity_poly.pdbx_strand_id
1 'polypeptide(L)'
;MAIDGLLVNLAKLFQKPKSQTVFLINNYDMTITVLKEAVHEGGKIQMHFEEWLKSNTAIYVEKLLVEHFSDLIKFVKTRASEDPVSGSEHPITVTEVEPIVKDFGSRWKAELMYNDVITSLSNCLCGMEILRAALTQLLLYYTRISDCMKRITGASTLNKDLVSISCSMTSKNNEST
;
A
#
# COMPACT_ATOMS: atom_id res chain seq x y z
N MET A 1 9.97 -25.08 1.44
CA MET A 1 11.14 -25.75 0.80
C MET A 1 12.41 -25.35 1.58
N ALA A 2 13.61 -25.78 1.17
CA ALA A 2 14.83 -25.42 1.91
C ALA A 2 15.28 -23.96 1.66
N ILE A 3 15.10 -23.47 0.43
CA ILE A 3 15.57 -22.14 -0.01
C ILE A 3 14.74 -21.02 0.63
N ASP A 4 13.43 -21.17 0.76
CA ASP A 4 12.56 -20.19 1.43
C ASP A 4 12.81 -20.11 2.92
N GLY A 5 12.97 -21.25 3.60
CA GLY A 5 13.33 -21.27 5.01
C GLY A 5 14.64 -20.51 5.24
N LEU A 6 15.61 -20.66 4.34
CA LEU A 6 16.86 -19.90 4.36
C LEU A 6 16.61 -18.40 4.15
N LEU A 7 15.88 -18.00 3.10
CA LEU A 7 15.60 -16.59 2.81
C LEU A 7 14.86 -15.90 3.95
N VAL A 8 13.85 -16.55 4.54
CA VAL A 8 13.12 -16.01 5.71
C VAL A 8 14.04 -15.88 6.92
N ASN A 9 14.96 -16.81 7.14
CA ASN A 9 15.92 -16.72 8.23
C ASN A 9 16.97 -15.61 8.01
N LEU A 10 17.44 -15.43 6.77
CA LEU A 10 18.32 -14.31 6.42
C LEU A 10 17.61 -12.96 6.54
N ALA A 11 16.34 -12.89 6.16
CA ALA A 11 15.53 -11.68 6.31
C ALA A 11 15.47 -11.21 7.77
N LYS A 12 15.42 -12.12 8.74
CA LYS A 12 15.41 -11.77 10.18
C LYS A 12 16.67 -11.06 10.66
N LEU A 13 17.76 -11.08 9.88
CA LEU A 13 18.99 -10.36 10.21
C LEU A 13 18.86 -8.83 10.03
N PHE A 14 17.89 -8.36 9.25
CA PHE A 14 17.64 -6.93 9.10
C PHE A 14 16.84 -6.39 10.30
N GLN A 15 17.28 -5.28 10.89
CA GLN A 15 16.64 -4.68 12.06
C GLN A 15 15.24 -4.12 11.77
N LYS A 16 15.03 -3.54 10.58
CA LYS A 16 13.78 -2.89 10.22
C LYS A 16 12.85 -3.87 9.49
N PRO A 17 11.60 -4.07 9.94
CA PRO A 17 10.64 -4.96 9.27
C PRO A 17 10.39 -4.65 7.78
N LYS A 18 10.41 -3.36 7.39
CA LYS A 18 10.31 -2.95 5.97
C LYS A 18 11.50 -3.49 5.16
N SER A 19 12.72 -3.39 5.70
CA SER A 19 13.94 -3.93 5.07
C SER A 19 13.92 -5.46 4.95
N GLN A 20 13.38 -6.17 5.95
CA GLN A 20 13.19 -7.64 5.86
C GLN A 20 12.30 -7.99 4.66
N THR A 21 11.21 -7.22 4.48
CA THR A 21 10.24 -7.45 3.39
C THR A 21 10.86 -7.13 2.03
N VAL A 22 11.62 -6.03 1.93
CA VAL A 22 12.37 -5.66 0.71
C VAL A 22 13.36 -6.74 0.31
N PHE A 23 14.11 -7.29 1.27
CA PHE A 23 15.03 -8.40 1.01
C PHE A 23 14.31 -9.60 0.39
N LEU A 24 13.16 -10.00 0.96
CA LEU A 24 12.37 -11.12 0.43
C LEU A 24 11.85 -10.83 -0.98
N ILE A 25 11.30 -9.64 -1.22
CA ILE A 25 10.80 -9.22 -2.54
C ILE A 25 11.91 -9.32 -3.60
N ASN A 26 13.07 -8.72 -3.35
CA ASN A 26 14.18 -8.70 -4.31
C ASN A 26 14.68 -10.13 -4.61
N ASN A 27 14.75 -11.01 -3.59
CA ASN A 27 15.19 -12.39 -3.80
C ASN A 27 14.14 -13.24 -4.52
N TYR A 28 12.85 -13.06 -4.23
CA TYR A 28 11.78 -13.78 -4.94
C TYR A 28 11.68 -13.34 -6.38
N ASP A 29 11.74 -12.04 -6.67
CA ASP A 29 11.75 -11.49 -8.04
C ASP A 29 12.92 -12.04 -8.86
N MET A 30 14.12 -12.05 -8.27
CA MET A 30 15.31 -12.63 -8.92
C MET A 30 15.14 -14.15 -9.18
N THR A 31 14.63 -14.89 -8.19
CA THR A 31 14.39 -16.33 -8.32
C THR A 31 13.39 -16.63 -9.44
N ILE A 32 12.29 -15.86 -9.51
CA ILE A 32 11.28 -15.99 -10.57
C ILE A 32 11.90 -15.70 -11.93
N THR A 33 12.71 -14.65 -12.03
CA THR A 33 13.40 -14.28 -13.28
C THR A 33 14.28 -15.42 -13.78
N VAL A 34 15.12 -15.99 -12.92
CA VAL A 34 15.99 -17.12 -13.26
C VAL A 34 15.17 -18.36 -13.65
N LEU A 35 14.08 -18.65 -12.93
CA LEU A 35 13.21 -19.80 -13.23
C LEU A 35 12.54 -19.67 -14.59
N LYS A 36 12.07 -18.47 -14.96
CA LYS A 36 11.46 -18.19 -16.27
C LYS A 36 12.45 -18.34 -17.42
N GLU A 37 13.72 -18.01 -17.19
CA GLU A 37 14.79 -18.20 -18.20
C GLU A 37 15.17 -19.68 -18.35
N ALA A 38 15.24 -20.42 -17.23
CA ALA A 38 15.69 -21.81 -17.22
C ALA A 38 14.63 -22.82 -17.68
N VAL A 39 13.34 -22.53 -17.48
CA VAL A 39 12.23 -23.44 -17.79
C VAL A 39 11.15 -22.71 -18.56
N HIS A 40 10.90 -23.12 -19.81
CA HIS A 40 9.90 -22.47 -20.68
C HIS A 40 8.44 -22.66 -20.23
N GLU A 41 8.14 -23.68 -19.44
CA GLU A 41 6.81 -23.90 -18.87
C GLU A 41 6.81 -23.62 -17.37
N GLY A 42 5.95 -22.68 -16.94
CA GLY A 42 5.88 -22.25 -15.55
C GLY A 42 5.62 -23.40 -14.58
N GLY A 43 6.67 -23.81 -13.87
CA GLY A 43 6.62 -24.93 -12.94
C GLY A 43 5.96 -24.57 -11.61
N LYS A 44 5.54 -25.59 -10.84
CA LYS A 44 4.97 -25.43 -9.49
C LYS A 44 5.83 -24.56 -8.56
N ILE A 45 7.16 -24.64 -8.72
CA ILE A 45 8.11 -23.84 -7.93
C ILE A 45 8.01 -22.36 -8.28
N GLN A 46 7.91 -22.01 -9.57
CA GLN A 46 7.74 -20.63 -10.01
C GLN A 46 6.45 -20.03 -9.44
N MET A 47 5.32 -20.74 -9.60
CA MET A 47 4.02 -20.28 -9.08
C MET A 47 4.08 -19.99 -7.58
N HIS A 48 4.80 -20.82 -6.82
CA HIS A 48 4.96 -20.63 -5.40
C HIS A 48 5.74 -19.36 -5.03
N PHE A 49 6.84 -19.07 -5.75
CA PHE A 49 7.56 -17.82 -5.56
C PHE A 49 6.74 -16.60 -6.00
N GLU A 50 5.92 -16.72 -7.05
CA GLU A 50 5.00 -15.65 -7.48
C GLU A 50 3.94 -15.35 -6.40
N GLU A 51 3.38 -16.36 -5.75
CA GLU A 51 2.45 -16.20 -4.62
C GLU A 51 3.10 -15.50 -3.42
N TRP A 52 4.36 -15.84 -3.12
CA TRP A 52 5.11 -15.21 -2.04
C TRP A 52 5.55 -13.79 -2.36
N LEU A 53 5.98 -13.54 -3.60
CA LEU A 53 6.26 -12.19 -4.08
C LEU A 53 5.01 -11.32 -3.91
N LYS A 54 3.85 -11.80 -4.39
CA LYS A 54 2.57 -11.11 -4.23
C LYS A 54 2.23 -10.83 -2.76
N SER A 55 2.40 -11.83 -1.90
CA SER A 55 2.12 -11.70 -0.46
C SER A 55 3.04 -10.68 0.21
N ASN A 56 4.34 -10.71 -0.10
CA ASN A 56 5.30 -9.77 0.47
C ASN A 56 5.15 -8.36 -0.10
N THR A 57 4.77 -8.23 -1.37
CA THR A 57 4.37 -6.95 -1.97
C THR A 57 3.22 -6.32 -1.20
N ALA A 58 2.17 -7.08 -0.88
CA ALA A 58 1.04 -6.55 -0.08
C ALA A 58 1.51 -6.08 1.31
N ILE A 59 2.39 -6.84 1.96
CA ILE A 59 2.98 -6.46 3.27
C ILE A 59 3.83 -5.19 3.14
N TYR A 60 4.66 -5.10 2.11
CA TYR A 60 5.52 -3.94 1.87
C TYR A 60 4.70 -2.68 1.59
N VAL A 61 3.70 -2.78 0.72
CA VAL A 61 2.76 -1.69 0.41
C VAL A 61 2.10 -1.19 1.69
N GLU A 62 1.58 -2.08 2.53
CA GLU A 62 0.94 -1.68 3.77
C GLU A 62 1.92 -0.97 4.72
N LYS A 63 3.16 -1.48 4.87
CA LYS A 63 4.20 -0.82 5.69
C LYS A 63 4.58 0.54 5.13
N LEU A 64 4.76 0.64 3.82
CA LEU A 64 5.06 1.90 3.13
C LEU A 64 3.98 2.94 3.39
N LEU A 65 2.71 2.58 3.21
CA LEU A 65 1.62 3.53 3.41
C LEU A 65 1.46 3.92 4.88
N VAL A 66 1.68 3.00 5.84
CA VAL A 66 1.65 3.32 7.27
C VAL A 66 2.76 4.28 7.68
N GLU A 67 3.96 4.18 7.11
CA GLU A 67 5.05 5.12 7.40
C GLU A 67 4.71 6.56 7.03
N HIS A 68 3.91 6.77 5.98
CA HIS A 68 3.57 8.10 5.46
C HIS A 68 2.20 8.62 5.90
N PHE A 69 1.22 7.74 6.07
CA PHE A 69 -0.20 8.08 6.25
C PHE A 69 -0.83 7.30 7.40
N SER A 70 -0.11 7.14 8.52
CA SER A 70 -0.52 6.26 9.62
C SER A 70 -1.91 6.58 10.18
N ASP A 71 -2.27 7.86 10.30
CA ASP A 71 -3.54 8.29 10.90
C ASP A 71 -4.73 8.02 9.98
N LEU A 72 -4.56 8.23 8.67
CA LEU A 72 -5.53 7.84 7.65
C LEU A 72 -5.83 6.34 7.72
N ILE A 73 -4.78 5.51 7.75
CA ILE A 73 -4.93 4.06 7.75
C ILE A 73 -5.56 3.57 9.06
N LYS A 74 -5.11 4.09 10.21
CA LYS A 74 -5.70 3.77 11.52
C LYS A 74 -7.18 4.11 11.53
N PHE A 75 -7.55 5.31 11.09
CA PHE A 75 -8.94 5.74 11.03
C PHE A 75 -9.79 4.78 10.20
N VAL A 76 -9.38 4.49 8.96
CA VAL A 76 -10.15 3.62 8.05
C VAL A 76 -10.27 2.20 8.59
N LYS A 77 -9.21 1.65 9.22
CA LYS A 77 -9.25 0.29 9.77
C LYS A 77 -10.12 0.19 11.02
N THR A 78 -10.04 1.17 11.93
CA THR A 78 -10.90 1.21 13.12
C THR A 78 -12.37 1.25 12.70
N ARG A 79 -12.72 2.10 11.72
CA ARG A 79 -14.10 2.17 11.20
C ARG A 79 -14.53 0.92 10.46
N ALA A 80 -13.62 0.23 9.76
CA ALA A 80 -13.94 -1.04 9.11
C ALA A 80 -14.16 -2.20 10.10
N SER A 81 -13.63 -2.10 11.33
CA SER A 81 -13.86 -3.07 12.40
C SER A 81 -15.11 -2.81 13.23
N GLU A 82 -15.76 -1.65 13.08
CA GLU A 82 -17.05 -1.35 13.71
C GLU A 82 -18.16 -2.13 13.01
N ASP A 83 -18.91 -2.93 13.78
CA ASP A 83 -19.94 -3.83 13.26
C ASP A 83 -21.15 -3.03 12.74
N PRO A 84 -21.53 -3.13 11.44
CA PRO A 84 -22.61 -2.32 10.87
C PRO A 84 -23.99 -2.59 11.48
N VAL A 85 -24.17 -3.70 12.20
CA VAL A 85 -25.43 -4.10 12.85
C VAL A 85 -25.65 -3.39 14.19
N SER A 86 -24.57 -3.08 14.91
CA SER A 86 -24.61 -2.18 16.07
C SER A 86 -24.37 -0.78 15.55
N GLY A 87 -25.44 -0.09 15.13
CA GLY A 87 -25.34 1.28 14.61
C GLY A 87 -24.32 2.08 15.42
N SER A 88 -23.27 2.57 14.75
CA SER A 88 -22.08 3.12 15.40
C SER A 88 -22.47 4.08 16.54
N GLU A 89 -22.22 3.68 17.79
CA GLU A 89 -22.50 4.53 18.96
C GLU A 89 -21.67 5.83 18.95
N HIS A 90 -20.66 5.91 18.08
CA HIS A 90 -19.86 7.10 17.85
C HIS A 90 -20.05 7.68 16.44
N PRO A 91 -20.94 8.68 16.28
CA PRO A 91 -21.06 9.42 15.03
C PRO A 91 -19.72 10.06 14.68
N ILE A 92 -19.26 9.86 13.44
CA ILE A 92 -18.03 10.48 12.92
C ILE A 92 -18.23 11.99 12.91
N THR A 93 -17.34 12.73 13.55
CA THR A 93 -17.40 14.20 13.57
C THR A 93 -16.42 14.80 12.56
N VAL A 94 -16.71 16.01 12.09
CA VAL A 94 -15.79 16.78 11.24
C VAL A 94 -14.44 16.97 11.92
N THR A 95 -14.42 17.14 13.24
CA THR A 95 -13.21 17.39 14.04
C THR A 95 -12.25 16.20 14.09
N GLU A 96 -12.74 14.96 13.89
CA GLU A 96 -11.89 13.76 13.80
C GLU A 96 -11.24 13.63 12.42
N VAL A 97 -11.97 13.96 11.36
CA VAL A 97 -11.56 13.66 9.97
C VAL A 97 -10.80 14.82 9.32
N GLU A 98 -11.17 16.06 9.64
CA GLU A 98 -10.52 17.26 9.12
C GLU A 98 -8.98 17.27 9.27
N PRO A 99 -8.39 16.97 10.46
CA PRO A 99 -6.94 16.96 10.59
C PRO A 99 -6.28 15.89 9.71
N ILE A 100 -6.92 14.73 9.54
CA ILE A 100 -6.40 13.63 8.71
C ILE A 100 -6.37 14.04 7.23
N VAL A 101 -7.45 14.67 6.74
CA VAL A 101 -7.54 15.13 5.35
C VAL A 101 -6.53 16.25 5.07
N LYS A 102 -6.38 17.19 6.02
CA LYS A 102 -5.39 18.27 5.91
C LYS A 102 -3.95 17.76 5.93
N ASP A 103 -3.63 16.85 6.86
CA ASP A 103 -2.31 16.23 6.92
C ASP A 103 -2.00 15.47 5.62
N PHE A 104 -2.95 14.68 5.12
CA PHE A 104 -2.83 13.99 3.83
C PHE A 104 -2.56 14.97 2.69
N GLY A 105 -3.38 16.01 2.53
CA GLY A 105 -3.23 17.00 1.46
C GLY A 105 -1.88 17.74 1.50
N SER A 106 -1.31 17.93 2.68
CA SER A 106 0.00 18.59 2.84
C SER A 106 1.19 17.68 2.52
N ARG A 107 1.07 16.38 2.78
CA ARG A 107 2.14 15.38 2.63
C ARG A 107 2.12 14.68 1.28
N TRP A 108 0.93 14.48 0.72
CA TRP A 108 0.73 13.71 -0.49
C TRP A 108 1.51 14.32 -1.67
N LYS A 109 2.48 13.55 -2.17
CA LYS A 109 3.23 13.80 -3.39
C LYS A 109 3.53 12.46 -4.04
N ALA A 110 3.30 12.34 -5.35
CA ALA A 110 3.57 11.08 -6.06
C ALA A 110 5.08 10.72 -6.00
N GLU A 111 5.94 11.72 -6.02
CA GLU A 111 7.40 11.60 -5.94
C GLU A 111 7.85 10.98 -4.61
N LEU A 112 7.11 11.19 -3.54
CA LEU A 112 7.42 10.63 -2.22
C LEU A 112 7.23 9.10 -2.20
N MET A 113 6.18 8.60 -2.85
CA MET A 113 5.99 7.15 -3.06
C MET A 113 7.04 6.59 -4.03
N TYR A 114 7.31 7.30 -5.12
CA TYR A 114 8.28 6.87 -6.14
C TYR A 114 9.69 6.70 -5.55
N ASN A 115 10.19 7.69 -4.81
CA ASN A 115 11.52 7.65 -4.22
C ASN A 115 11.71 6.47 -3.26
N ASP A 116 10.72 6.19 -2.40
CA ASP A 116 10.80 5.09 -1.45
C ASP A 116 10.79 3.71 -2.13
N VAL A 117 10.03 3.56 -3.21
CA VAL A 117 9.91 2.28 -3.94
C VAL A 117 11.14 2.04 -4.81
N ILE A 118 11.57 3.03 -5.59
CA ILE A 118 12.67 2.89 -6.56
C ILE A 118 14.02 2.73 -5.87
N THR A 119 14.24 3.38 -4.73
CA THR A 119 15.52 3.24 -4.00
C THR A 119 15.65 1.89 -3.27
N SER A 120 14.54 1.17 -3.09
CA SER A 120 14.51 -0.08 -2.32
C SER A 120 14.61 -1.33 -3.19
N LEU A 121 14.29 -1.24 -4.48
CA LEU A 121 14.08 -2.41 -5.33
C LEU A 121 15.12 -2.52 -6.44
N SER A 122 15.65 -3.73 -6.62
CA SER A 122 16.73 -3.98 -7.58
C SER A 122 16.24 -4.11 -9.03
N ASN A 123 14.96 -4.46 -9.23
CA ASN A 123 14.34 -4.60 -10.54
C ASN A 123 13.31 -3.49 -10.77
N CYS A 124 13.49 -2.71 -11.83
CA CYS A 124 12.62 -1.58 -12.17
C CYS A 124 11.17 -2.00 -12.48
N LEU A 125 10.97 -3.14 -13.16
CA LEU A 125 9.63 -3.65 -13.48
C LEU A 125 8.87 -4.05 -12.21
N CYS A 126 9.52 -4.79 -11.31
CA CYS A 126 8.99 -5.12 -9.99
C CYS A 126 8.66 -3.84 -9.19
N GLY A 127 9.55 -2.83 -9.27
CA GLY A 127 9.33 -1.51 -8.67
C GLY A 127 8.08 -0.79 -9.17
N MET A 128 7.83 -0.78 -10.48
CA MET A 128 6.62 -0.18 -11.05
C MET A 128 5.35 -0.90 -10.58
N GLU A 129 5.35 -2.24 -10.54
CA GLU A 129 4.19 -2.99 -10.07
C GLU A 129 3.89 -2.74 -8.59
N ILE A 130 4.92 -2.65 -7.76
CA ILE A 130 4.81 -2.33 -6.34
C ILE A 130 4.31 -0.88 -6.15
N LEU A 131 4.83 0.06 -6.95
CA LEU A 131 4.36 1.44 -6.93
C LEU A 131 2.87 1.53 -7.29
N ARG A 132 2.45 0.86 -8.37
CA ARG A 132 1.04 0.78 -8.78
C ARG A 132 0.17 0.18 -7.67
N ALA A 133 0.63 -0.89 -7.03
CA ALA A 133 -0.08 -1.49 -5.90
C ALA A 133 -0.21 -0.52 -4.72
N ALA A 134 0.84 0.24 -4.40
CA ALA A 134 0.82 1.25 -3.34
C ALA A 134 -0.14 2.40 -3.64
N LEU A 135 -0.10 2.95 -4.85
CA LEU A 135 -0.98 4.03 -5.30
C LEU A 135 -2.45 3.59 -5.29
N THR A 136 -2.72 2.38 -5.79
CA THR A 136 -4.07 1.78 -5.78
C THR A 136 -4.59 1.61 -4.35
N GLN A 137 -3.78 1.02 -3.47
CA GLN A 137 -4.19 0.80 -2.08
C GLN A 137 -4.39 2.13 -1.33
N LEU A 138 -3.55 3.13 -1.59
CA LEU A 138 -3.72 4.46 -0.99
C LEU A 138 -5.00 5.13 -1.46
N LEU A 139 -5.32 5.03 -2.76
CA LEU A 139 -6.57 5.52 -3.30
C LEU A 139 -7.77 4.84 -2.61
N LEU A 140 -7.72 3.53 -2.39
CA LEU A 140 -8.78 2.80 -1.66
C LEU A 140 -8.95 3.30 -0.22
N TYR A 141 -7.86 3.53 0.52
CA TYR A 141 -7.94 4.14 1.85
C TYR A 141 -8.56 5.54 1.79
N TYR A 142 -8.16 6.34 0.80
CA TYR A 142 -8.67 7.70 0.63
C TYR A 142 -10.15 7.74 0.22
N THR A 143 -10.62 6.83 -0.63
CA THR A 143 -12.03 6.71 -0.98
C THR A 143 -12.87 6.37 0.25
N ARG A 144 -12.39 5.46 1.12
CA ARG A 144 -13.12 5.09 2.35
C ARG A 144 -13.30 6.26 3.31
N ILE A 145 -12.29 7.11 3.50
CA ILE A 145 -12.44 8.32 4.33
C ILE A 145 -13.35 9.35 3.67
N SER A 146 -13.33 9.46 2.33
CA SER A 146 -14.26 10.34 1.60
C SER A 146 -15.72 9.89 1.75
N ASP A 147 -15.98 8.58 1.71
CA ASP A 147 -17.33 8.04 1.91
C ASP A 147 -17.82 8.22 3.34
N CYS A 148 -16.93 8.11 4.34
CA CYS A 148 -17.23 8.48 5.72
C CYS A 148 -17.67 9.95 5.82
N MET A 149 -16.98 10.85 5.13
CA MET A 149 -17.26 12.29 5.14
C MET A 149 -18.58 12.68 4.50
N LYS A 150 -19.01 11.99 3.43
CA LYS A 150 -20.32 12.22 2.80
C LYS A 150 -21.49 11.99 3.77
N ARG A 151 -21.28 11.20 4.83
CA ARG A 151 -22.29 10.91 5.86
C ARG A 151 -22.36 11.99 6.95
N ILE A 152 -21.41 12.94 7.00
CA ILE A 152 -21.34 13.97 8.04
C ILE A 152 -22.04 15.25 7.57
N THR A 153 -23.02 15.72 8.32
CA THR A 153 -23.71 17.00 8.06
C THR A 153 -22.75 18.18 8.29
N GLY A 154 -22.55 19.05 7.28
CA GLY A 154 -21.71 20.26 7.38
C GLY A 154 -20.31 20.18 6.75
N ALA A 155 -19.92 19.04 6.17
CA ALA A 155 -18.58 18.81 5.61
C ALA A 155 -18.37 19.31 4.14
N SER A 156 -19.15 20.28 3.66
CA SER A 156 -19.22 20.62 2.23
C SER A 156 -17.91 21.15 1.63
N THR A 157 -17.15 21.96 2.37
CA THR A 157 -15.84 22.47 1.93
C THR A 157 -14.80 21.37 1.87
N LEU A 158 -14.70 20.53 2.92
CA LEU A 158 -13.78 19.39 2.97
C LEU A 158 -14.08 18.37 1.87
N ASN A 159 -15.35 18.21 1.49
CA ASN A 159 -15.73 17.33 0.39
C ASN A 159 -15.16 17.79 -0.96
N LYS A 160 -15.06 19.11 -1.19
CA LYS A 160 -14.41 19.65 -2.41
C LYS A 160 -12.92 19.37 -2.44
N ASP A 161 -12.23 19.57 -1.31
CA ASP A 161 -10.80 19.28 -1.17
C ASP A 161 -10.52 17.78 -1.39
N LEU A 162 -11.38 16.93 -0.84
CA LEU A 162 -11.32 15.48 -1.02
C LEU A 162 -11.39 15.08 -2.50
N VAL A 163 -12.37 15.61 -3.23
CA VAL A 163 -12.54 15.33 -4.66
C VAL A 163 -11.33 15.81 -5.48
N SER A 164 -10.80 17.00 -5.19
CA SER A 164 -9.63 17.54 -5.88
C SER A 164 -8.39 16.64 -5.73
N ILE A 165 -8.12 16.20 -4.51
CA ILE A 165 -7.00 15.30 -4.19
C ILE A 165 -7.20 13.93 -4.84
N SER A 166 -8.40 13.34 -4.78
CA SER A 166 -8.72 12.08 -5.47
C SER A 166 -8.46 12.15 -6.97
N CYS A 167 -8.82 13.25 -7.63
CA CYS A 167 -8.55 13.46 -9.05
C CYS A 167 -7.04 13.52 -9.33
N SER A 168 -6.26 14.23 -8.50
CA SER A 168 -4.80 14.29 -8.62
C SER A 168 -4.16 12.90 -8.49
N MET A 169 -4.57 12.11 -7.49
CA MET A 169 -4.10 10.73 -7.28
C MET A 169 -4.44 9.83 -8.47
N THR A 170 -5.66 9.92 -8.99
CA THR A 170 -6.12 9.09 -10.11
C THR A 170 -5.34 9.40 -11.39
N SER A 171 -5.10 10.69 -11.68
CA SER A 171 -4.27 11.11 -12.82
C SER A 171 -2.86 10.52 -12.72
N LYS A 172 -2.23 10.60 -11.54
CA LYS A 172 -0.86 10.08 -11.32
C LYS A 172 -0.76 8.56 -11.34
N ASN A 173 -1.80 7.86 -10.86
CA ASN A 173 -1.86 6.41 -10.95
C ASN A 173 -1.92 5.93 -12.42
N ASN A 174 -2.65 6.65 -13.28
CA ASN A 174 -2.77 6.32 -14.70
C ASN A 174 -1.50 6.65 -15.51
N GLU A 175 -0.72 7.67 -15.11
CA GLU A 175 0.59 7.98 -15.71
C GLU A 175 1.66 6.92 -15.42
N SER A 176 1.44 6.03 -14.44
CA SER A 176 2.37 4.96 -14.05
C SER A 176 2.12 3.64 -14.81
N THR A 177 1.23 3.64 -15.80
CA THR A 177 0.85 2.51 -16.67
C THR A 177 1.51 2.61 -18.03
#